data_AF-A0A9X8HBC0-F1
#
_entry.id   AF-A0A9X8HBC0-F1
#
_cell.length_a   1.000
_cell.length_b   1.000
_cell.length_c   1.000
_cell.angle_alpha   90.00
_cell.angle_beta   90.00
_cell.angle_gamma   90.00
#
_symmetry.space_group_name_H-M   'P 1'
#
loop_
_entity.id
_entity.type
_entity.pdbx_description
1 polymer ?
#
loop_
_entity_poly.entity_id
_entity_poly.type
_entity_poly.pdbx_seq_one_letter_code
_entity_poly.pdbx_strand_id
1 'polypeptide(L)'
;AADLLATLDRMEQCEAAWRNGQPMAQSLLTCLYFHPCVSSALVNAGPLDASSVSVSDTLGCILNAYLSLALKGVTVQRYAIHRADIYEEEDFSPLNSDLALGTPCYSI
;
A
#
# COMPACT_ATOMS: atom_id res chain seq x y z
N ALA A 1 16.12 12.62 4.66
CA ALA A 1 14.78 13.19 4.98
C ALA A 1 14.08 13.69 3.71
N ALA A 2 14.71 14.54 2.89
CA ALA A 2 14.16 14.98 1.60
C ALA A 2 13.82 13.81 0.66
N ASP A 3 14.68 12.79 0.58
CA ASP A 3 14.44 11.61 -0.27
C ASP A 3 13.23 10.78 0.21
N LEU A 4 13.04 10.67 1.53
CA LEU A 4 11.86 10.01 2.10
C LEU A 4 10.59 10.77 1.72
N LEU A 5 10.60 12.10 1.88
CA LEU A 5 9.46 12.94 1.52
C LEU A 5 9.12 12.81 0.02
N ALA A 6 10.12 12.89 -0.85
CA ALA A 6 9.93 12.70 -2.28
C ALA A 6 9.39 11.30 -2.62
N THR A 7 9.77 10.28 -1.85
CA THR A 7 9.23 8.92 -1.99
C THR A 7 7.76 8.85 -1.57
N LEU A 8 7.41 9.45 -0.43
CA LEU A 8 6.03 9.52 0.06
C LEU A 8 5.12 10.28 -0.92
N ASP A 9 5.59 11.41 -1.46
CA ASP A 9 4.86 12.19 -2.48
C ASP A 9 4.59 11.35 -3.73
N ARG A 10 5.57 10.55 -4.18
CA ARG A 10 5.39 9.63 -5.32
C ARG A 10 4.41 8.52 -5.01
N MET A 11 4.44 7.96 -3.80
CA MET A 11 3.47 6.95 -3.37
C MET A 11 2.05 7.52 -3.35
N GLU A 12 1.88 8.74 -2.82
CA GLU A 12 0.58 9.44 -2.80
C GLU A 12 0.06 9.72 -4.21
N GLN A 13 0.92 10.15 -5.13
CA GLN A 13 0.55 10.36 -6.54
C GLN A 13 0.04 9.07 -7.19
N CYS A 14 0.68 7.93 -6.91
CA CYS A 14 0.24 6.63 -7.43
C CYS A 14 -1.12 6.23 -6.84
N GLU A 15 -1.35 6.48 -5.55
CA GLU A 15 -2.64 6.21 -4.91
C GLU A 15 -3.75 7.13 -5.44
N ALA A 16 -3.45 8.41 -5.63
CA ALA A 16 -4.38 9.38 -6.22
C ALA A 16 -4.74 8.99 -7.67
N ALA A 17 -3.77 8.56 -8.47
CA ALA A 17 -4.02 8.08 -9.83
C ALA A 17 -4.97 6.86 -9.83
N TRP A 18 -4.76 5.90 -8.92
CA TRP A 18 -5.64 4.75 -8.76
C TRP A 18 -7.04 5.14 -8.32
N ARG A 19 -7.17 6.02 -7.31
CA ARG A 19 -8.46 6.55 -6.85
C ARG A 19 -9.22 7.33 -7.93
N ASN A 20 -8.50 7.91 -8.89
CA ASN A 20 -9.07 8.59 -10.05
C ASN A 20 -9.43 7.64 -11.21
N GLY A 21 -9.39 6.32 -10.98
CA GLY A 21 -9.84 5.31 -11.96
C GLY A 21 -8.74 4.73 -12.85
N GLN A 22 -7.45 5.06 -12.62
CA GLN A 22 -6.38 4.39 -13.36
C GLN A 22 -6.24 2.92 -12.91
N PRO A 23 -5.93 1.98 -13.81
CA PRO A 23 -5.69 0.58 -13.45
C PRO A 23 -4.57 0.45 -12.42
N MET A 24 -4.72 -0.49 -11.49
CA MET A 24 -3.73 -0.73 -10.42
C MET A 24 -2.32 -1.06 -10.96
N ALA A 25 -2.24 -1.73 -12.12
CA ALA A 25 -0.98 -2.00 -12.83
C ALA A 25 -0.26 -0.73 -13.30
N GLN A 26 -1.02 0.28 -13.71
CA GLN A 26 -0.49 1.52 -14.30
C GLN A 26 -0.32 2.64 -13.25
N SER A 27 -0.77 2.41 -12.02
CA SER A 27 -0.71 3.34 -10.91
C SER A 27 0.08 2.76 -9.73
N LEU A 28 -0.57 2.01 -8.83
CA LEU A 28 0.03 1.50 -7.59
C LEU A 28 1.23 0.58 -7.83
N LEU A 29 1.14 -0.37 -8.78
CA LEU A 29 2.21 -1.35 -9.03
C LEU A 29 3.42 -0.76 -9.78
N THR A 30 3.35 0.49 -10.23
CA THR A 30 4.52 1.19 -10.77
C THR A 30 5.52 1.54 -9.67
N CYS A 31 5.05 1.64 -8.42
CA CYS A 31 5.87 1.88 -7.25
C CYS A 31 6.28 0.56 -6.59
N LEU A 32 7.60 0.32 -6.50
CA LEU A 32 8.18 -0.89 -5.92
C LEU A 32 7.72 -1.16 -4.48
N TYR A 33 7.46 -0.10 -3.70
CA TYR A 33 7.03 -0.23 -2.30
C TYR A 33 5.64 -0.88 -2.15
N PHE A 34 4.77 -0.75 -3.15
CA PHE A 34 3.45 -1.40 -3.14
C PHE A 34 3.48 -2.83 -3.68
N HIS A 35 4.60 -3.27 -4.26
CA HIS A 35 4.71 -4.62 -4.79
C HIS A 35 4.66 -5.64 -3.64
N PRO A 36 3.84 -6.71 -3.71
CA PRO A 36 3.60 -7.62 -2.59
C PRO A 36 4.86 -8.22 -1.95
N CYS A 37 5.88 -8.51 -2.74
CA CYS A 37 7.14 -9.05 -2.22
C CYS A 37 7.93 -8.04 -1.38
N VAL A 38 7.87 -6.75 -1.73
CA VAL A 38 8.58 -5.68 -1.03
C VAL A 38 7.76 -5.23 0.17
N SER A 39 6.44 -5.02 -0.02
CA SER A 39 5.55 -4.56 1.04
C SER A 39 5.43 -5.57 2.18
N SER A 40 5.32 -6.86 1.87
CA SER A 40 5.31 -7.92 2.88
C SER A 40 6.62 -7.98 3.66
N ALA A 41 7.77 -7.85 2.99
CA ALA A 41 9.07 -7.84 3.65
C ALA A 41 9.24 -6.63 4.58
N LEU A 42 8.75 -5.45 4.19
CA LEU A 42 8.85 -4.23 4.98
C LEU A 42 7.90 -4.24 6.18
N VAL A 43 6.65 -4.69 6.02
CA VAL A 43 5.67 -4.75 7.10
C VAL A 43 6.04 -5.83 8.13
N ASN A 44 6.61 -6.96 7.70
CA ASN A 44 7.02 -8.05 8.59
C ASN A 44 8.39 -7.84 9.25
N ALA A 45 9.10 -6.74 8.96
CA ALA A 45 10.42 -6.46 9.52
C ALA A 45 10.42 -6.25 11.06
N GLY A 46 9.24 -6.19 11.69
CA GLY A 46 9.10 -6.10 13.15
C GLY A 46 9.45 -4.71 13.71
N PRO A 47 9.04 -4.41 14.96
CA PRO A 47 9.42 -3.17 15.62
C PRO A 47 10.93 -3.14 15.89
N LEU A 48 11.56 -1.99 15.63
CA LEU A 48 12.97 -1.76 15.93
C LEU A 48 13.18 -1.72 17.45
N ASP A 49 14.14 -2.47 17.98
CA ASP A 49 14.44 -2.53 19.41
C ASP A 49 14.83 -1.15 19.97
N ALA A 50 14.12 -0.71 21.00
CA ALA A 50 14.12 0.66 21.53
C ALA A 50 15.40 1.08 22.30
N SER A 51 16.50 0.33 22.19
CA SER A 51 17.71 0.56 22.99
C SER A 51 18.49 1.82 22.55
N SER A 52 18.39 2.21 21.27
CA SER A 52 18.92 3.48 20.76
C SER A 52 18.23 3.85 19.44
N VAL A 53 17.30 4.81 19.46
CA VAL A 53 16.57 5.24 18.26
C VAL A 53 17.44 6.16 17.42
N SER A 54 17.88 5.69 16.26
CA SER A 54 18.55 6.55 15.28
C SER A 54 17.53 7.33 14.44
N VAL A 55 17.99 8.41 13.78
CA VAL A 55 17.18 9.15 12.80
C VAL A 55 16.74 8.22 11.66
N SER A 56 17.60 7.26 11.27
CA SER A 56 17.28 6.28 10.22
C SER A 56 16.15 5.35 10.65
N ASP A 57 16.15 4.92 11.91
CA ASP A 57 15.11 4.06 12.47
C ASP A 57 13.76 4.79 12.49
N THR A 58 13.78 6.08 12.86
CA THR A 58 12.58 6.92 12.87
C THR A 58 12.02 7.10 11.45
N LEU A 59 12.87 7.35 10.46
CA LEU A 59 12.47 7.48 9.05
C LEU A 59 11.92 6.16 8.49
N GLY A 60 12.52 5.02 8.86
CA GLY A 60 12.03 3.70 8.50
C GLY A 60 10.65 3.41 9.10
N CYS A 61 10.44 3.76 10.38
CA CYS A 61 9.14 3.66 11.03
C CYS A 61 8.07 4.52 10.35
N ILE A 62 8.40 5.76 9.96
CA ILE A 62 7.48 6.64 9.24
C ILE A 62 7.08 6.01 7.90
N LEU A 63 8.05 5.51 7.13
CA LEU A 63 7.79 4.85 5.85
C LEU A 63 6.90 3.61 6.02
N ASN A 64 7.19 2.77 7.03
CA ASN A 64 6.44 1.55 7.29
C ASN A 64 5.01 1.83 7.77
N ALA A 65 4.84 2.83 8.64
CA ALA A 65 3.52 3.28 9.08
C ALA A 65 2.69 3.81 7.90
N TYR A 66 3.29 4.62 7.03
CA TYR A 66 2.62 5.13 5.84
C TYR A 66 2.25 4.00 4.86
N LEU A 67 3.18 3.09 4.58
CA LEU A 67 2.94 1.95 3.69
C LEU A 67 1.82 1.05 4.23
N SER A 68 1.83 0.76 5.53
CA SER A 68 0.78 -0.02 6.20
C SER A 68 -0.58 0.66 6.11
N LEU A 69 -0.62 1.98 6.32
CA LEU A 69 -1.84 2.78 6.18
C LEU A 69 -2.36 2.76 4.74
N ALA A 70 -1.48 2.94 3.75
CA ALA A 70 -1.85 2.94 2.34
C ALA A 70 -2.38 1.57 1.90
N LEU A 71 -1.73 0.46 2.27
CA LEU A 71 -2.20 -0.90 1.99
C LEU A 71 -3.57 -1.17 2.64
N LYS A 72 -3.76 -0.72 3.88
CA LYS A 72 -5.05 -0.81 4.56
C LYS A 72 -6.12 0.03 3.86
N GLY A 73 -5.77 1.23 3.40
CA GLY A 73 -6.65 2.10 2.62
C GLY A 73 -7.10 1.43 1.32
N VAL A 74 -6.16 0.90 0.55
CA VAL A 74 -6.41 0.18 -0.71
C VAL A 74 -7.33 -1.03 -0.50
N THR A 75 -7.09 -1.84 0.55
CA THR A 75 -7.94 -3.00 0.85
C THR A 75 -9.36 -2.61 1.27
N VAL A 76 -9.51 -1.57 2.09
CA VAL A 76 -10.82 -1.04 2.49
C VAL A 76 -11.57 -0.46 1.29
N GLN A 77 -10.90 0.32 0.43
CA GLN A 77 -11.49 0.89 -0.78
C GLN A 77 -11.91 -0.22 -1.75
N ARG A 78 -11.06 -1.21 -2.01
CA ARG A 78 -11.39 -2.37 -2.84
C ARG A 78 -12.60 -3.14 -2.30
N TYR A 79 -12.68 -3.34 -0.99
CA TYR A 79 -13.82 -4.01 -0.35
C TYR A 79 -15.11 -3.18 -0.46
N ALA A 80 -15.03 -1.87 -0.27
CA ALA A 80 -16.17 -0.97 -0.44
C ALA A 80 -16.64 -0.97 -1.90
N ILE A 81 -15.71 -1.00 -2.86
CA ILE A 81 -16.00 -1.03 -4.29
C ILE A 81 -16.67 -2.34 -4.69
N HIS A 82 -16.12 -3.50 -4.30
CA HIS A 82 -16.76 -4.79 -4.59
C HIS A 82 -18.14 -4.98 -3.91
N ARG A 83 -18.48 -4.20 -2.87
CA ARG A 83 -19.79 -4.24 -2.21
C ARG A 83 -20.76 -3.17 -2.71
N ALA A 84 -20.23 -2.08 -3.24
CA ALA A 84 -21.04 -1.10 -3.91
C ALA A 84 -21.50 -1.71 -5.24
N ASP A 85 -22.75 -1.48 -5.60
CA ASP A 85 -23.39 -1.97 -6.83
C ASP A 85 -22.86 -1.15 -8.03
N ILE A 86 -21.54 -1.15 -8.21
CA ILE A 86 -20.79 -0.45 -9.25
C ILE A 86 -20.29 -1.47 -10.27
N TYR A 87 -20.40 -1.11 -11.54
CA TYR A 87 -20.00 -1.98 -12.64
C TYR A 87 -18.47 -2.08 -12.70
N GLU A 88 -17.94 -3.27 -12.46
CA GLU A 88 -16.52 -3.57 -12.66
C GLU A 88 -16.12 -3.25 -14.11
N GLU A 89 -14.98 -2.56 -14.28
CA GLU A 89 -14.39 -2.11 -15.54
C GLU A 89 -15.00 -0.84 -16.19
N GLU A 90 -16.11 -0.28 -15.68
CA GLU A 90 -16.65 1.01 -16.12
C GLU A 90 -16.31 2.14 -15.14
N ASP A 91 -16.47 1.89 -13.83
CA ASP A 91 -16.19 2.88 -12.76
C ASP A 91 -14.87 2.62 -12.03
N PHE A 92 -14.33 1.40 -12.11
CA PHE A 92 -13.10 1.01 -11.43
C PHE A 92 -12.42 -0.16 -12.13
N SER A 93 -11.10 -0.10 -12.30
CA SER A 93 -10.28 -1.22 -12.81
C SER A 93 -9.53 -1.91 -11.67
N PRO A 94 -10.15 -2.83 -10.92
CA PRO A 94 -9.41 -3.72 -10.04
C PRO A 94 -8.48 -4.58 -10.91
N LEU A 95 -7.26 -4.84 -10.44
CA LEU A 95 -6.36 -5.72 -11.17
C LEU A 95 -7.01 -7.10 -11.37
N ASN A 96 -7.28 -7.49 -12.62
CA ASN A 96 -7.58 -8.87 -12.98
C ASN A 96 -6.29 -9.70 -12.87
N SER A 97 -6.05 -10.25 -11.69
CA SER A 97 -5.24 -11.44 -11.48
C SER A 97 -5.21 -11.76 -10.00
N ASP A 98 -5.15 -13.05 -9.69
CA ASP A 98 -5.12 -13.74 -8.40
C ASP A 98 -4.02 -13.30 -7.41
N LEU A 99 -3.78 -12.01 -7.25
CA LEU A 99 -2.85 -11.46 -6.30
C LEU A 99 -3.56 -11.37 -4.94
N ALA A 100 -3.50 -12.47 -4.20
CA ALA A 100 -3.89 -12.52 -2.80
C ALA A 100 -3.05 -11.48 -2.02
N LEU A 101 -3.61 -10.28 -1.84
CA LEU A 101 -3.14 -9.29 -0.87
C LEU A 101 -3.40 -9.90 0.51
N GLY A 102 -2.42 -10.68 0.96
CA GLY A 102 -2.32 -11.37 2.24
C GLY A 102 -3.54 -11.24 3.13
N THR A 103 -4.44 -12.22 3.06
CA THR A 103 -5.38 -12.50 4.13
C THR A 103 -4.60 -12.54 5.45
N PRO A 104 -4.94 -11.72 6.47
CA PRO A 104 -4.47 -12.00 7.82
C PRO A 104 -5.08 -13.34 8.20
N CYS A 105 -4.24 -14.35 8.42
CA CYS A 105 -4.63 -15.61 9.02
C CYS A 105 -5.17 -15.35 10.43
N TYR A 106 -6.46 -15.08 10.55
CA TYR A 106 -7.23 -15.29 11.77
C TYR A 106 -8.41 -16.19 11.40
N SER A 107 -8.21 -17.50 11.53
CA SER A 107 -9.30 -18.46 11.65
C SER A 107 -9.79 -18.46 13.10
N ILE A 108 -11.08 -18.22 13.29
CA ILE A 108 -11.84 -18.76 14.42
C ILE A 108 -12.23 -20.19 14.07
#